data_AF-A0A1H8Y2W8-F1
#
_entry.id   AF-A0A1H8Y2W8-F1
#
_cell.length_a   1.000
_cell.length_b   1.000
_cell.length_c   1.000
_cell.angle_alpha   90.00
_cell.angle_beta   90.00
_cell.angle_gamma   90.00
#
_symmetry.space_group_name_H-M   'P 1'
#
loop_
_entity.id
_entity.type
_entity.pdbx_description
1 polymer ?
#
loop_
_entity_poly.entity_id
_entity_poly.type
_entity_poly.pdbx_seq_one_letter_code
_entity_poly.pdbx_strand_id
1 'polypeptide(L)' 'MRSERRPLSLETSEFARARASAEVGLRTQRDQAVRTVAGKAHDAQDLRGLLAMLGLDAAGQRADA' A
#
# COMPACT_ATOMS: atom_id res chain seq x y z
N MET A 1 20.58 -29.71 -20.01
CA MET A 1 19.15 -29.31 -20.03
C MET A 1 19.10 -27.80 -19.89
N ARG A 2 18.81 -27.06 -20.96
CA ARG A 2 18.63 -25.61 -20.89
C ARG A 2 17.17 -25.35 -20.51
N SER A 3 16.91 -24.83 -19.32
CA SER A 3 15.57 -24.39 -18.94
C SER A 3 15.13 -23.27 -19.87
N GLU A 4 14.25 -23.62 -20.79
CA GLU A 4 13.52 -22.66 -21.61
C GLU A 4 12.68 -21.81 -20.66
N ARG A 5 13.10 -20.57 -20.42
CA ARG A 5 12.27 -19.57 -19.78
C ARG A 5 11.08 -19.33 -20.72
N ARG A 6 9.99 -20.06 -20.49
CA ARG A 6 8.72 -19.87 -21.20
C ARG A 6 8.34 -18.39 -20.99
N PRO A 7 8.22 -17.57 -22.05
CA PRO A 7 7.82 -16.18 -21.89
C PRO A 7 6.47 -16.17 -21.17
N LEU A 8 6.40 -15.42 -20.06
CA LEU A 8 5.15 -15.23 -19.33
C LEU A 8 4.11 -14.74 -20.35
N SER A 9 2.94 -15.37 -20.38
CA SER A 9 1.87 -14.98 -21.31
C SER A 9 1.57 -13.49 -21.16
N LEU A 10 1.17 -12.82 -22.24
CA LEU A 10 0.83 -11.40 -22.22
C LEU A 10 -0.20 -11.07 -21.12
N GLU A 11 -1.17 -11.96 -20.87
CA GLU A 11 -2.12 -11.83 -19.75
C GLU A 11 -1.44 -11.80 -18.38
N THR A 12 -0.43 -12.65 -18.15
CA THR A 12 0.32 -12.67 -16.89
C THR A 12 1.12 -11.38 -16.70
N SER A 13 1.64 -10.83 -17.80
CA SER A 13 2.35 -9.54 -17.82
C SER A 13 1.42 -8.37 -17.51
N GLU A 14 0.23 -8.33 -18.12
CA GLU A 14 -0.75 -7.27 -17.87
C GLU A 14 -1.32 -7.34 -16.44
N PHE A 15 -1.58 -8.56 -15.92
CA PHE A 15 -1.97 -8.73 -14.52
C PHE A 15 -0.88 -8.24 -13.56
N ALA A 16 0.39 -8.61 -13.80
CA ALA A 16 1.51 -8.16 -12.98
C ALA A 16 1.64 -6.62 -13.00
N ARG A 17 1.45 -6.00 -14.17
CA ARG A 17 1.45 -4.54 -14.32
C ARG A 17 0.28 -3.88 -13.59
N ALA A 18 -0.93 -4.43 -13.72
CA ALA A 18 -2.12 -3.94 -13.04
C ALA A 18 -1.96 -4.03 -11.52
N ARG A 19 -1.42 -5.15 -11.02
CA ARG A 19 -1.10 -5.33 -9.60
C ARG A 19 -0.08 -4.31 -9.10
N ALA A 20 1.04 -4.14 -9.81
CA ALA A 20 2.05 -3.16 -9.43
C ALA A 20 1.48 -1.72 -9.39
N SER A 21 0.62 -1.37 -10.36
CA SER A 21 -0.08 -0.09 -10.38
C SER A 21 -1.02 0.07 -9.18
N ALA A 22 -1.79 -0.97 -8.85
CA ALA A 22 -2.69 -0.98 -7.70
C ALA A 22 -1.92 -0.83 -6.37
N GLU A 23 -0.79 -1.52 -6.21
CA GLU A 23 0.07 -1.40 -5.03
C GLU A 23 0.64 0.02 -4.86
N VAL A 24 1.06 0.66 -5.96
CA VAL A 24 1.51 2.07 -5.95
C VAL A 24 0.36 3.02 -5.63
N GLY A 25 -0.82 2.80 -6.21
CA GLY A 25 -2.02 3.60 -5.94
C GLY A 25 -2.44 3.52 -4.48
N LEU A 26 -2.43 2.31 -3.89
CA LEU A 26 -2.75 2.09 -2.49
C LEU A 26 -1.77 2.82 -1.56
N ARG A 27 -0.46 2.72 -1.83
CA ARG A 27 0.56 3.47 -1.08
C ARG A 27 0.34 4.98 -1.17
N THR A 28 0.05 5.48 -2.36
CA THR A 28 -0.21 6.92 -2.58
C THR A 28 -1.45 7.39 -1.81
N GLN A 29 -2.55 6.63 -1.87
CA GLN A 29 -3.77 6.95 -1.14
C GLN A 29 -3.54 6.94 0.37
N ARG A 30 -2.78 5.97 0.87
CA ARG A 30 -2.41 5.86 2.28
C ARG A 30 -1.58 7.06 2.74
N ASP A 31 -0.56 7.45 1.98
CA ASP A 31 0.27 8.60 2.30
C ASP A 31 -0.55 9.90 2.37
N GLN A 32 -1.53 10.05 1.47
CA GLN A 32 -2.46 11.17 1.50
C GLN A 32 -3.36 11.13 2.75
N ALA A 33 -3.86 9.95 3.13
CA ALA A 33 -4.66 9.78 4.34
C ALA A 33 -3.86 10.16 5.60
N VAL A 34 -2.61 9.68 5.72
CA VAL A 34 -1.72 10.03 6.85
C VAL A 34 -1.51 11.53 6.93
N ARG A 35 -1.20 12.19 5.81
CA ARG A 35 -1.03 13.66 5.76
C ARG A 35 -2.30 14.41 6.15
N THR A 36 -3.46 13.92 5.71
CA THR A 36 -4.75 14.50 6.05
C THR A 36 -5.01 14.42 7.55
N VAL A 37 -4.78 13.26 8.16
CA VAL A 37 -4.95 13.06 9.62
C VAL A 37 -3.95 13.90 10.40
N ALA A 38 -2.68 13.97 9.95
CA ALA A 38 -1.66 14.82 10.56
C ALA A 38 -2.06 16.31 10.57
N GLY A 39 -2.71 16.80 9.51
CA GLY A 39 -3.23 18.17 9.47
C GLY A 39 -4.47 18.43 10.33
N LYS A 40 -5.07 17.38 10.91
CA LYS A 40 -6.26 17.49 11.79
C LYS A 40 -5.96 17.15 13.25
N ALA A 41 -4.83 16.52 13.54
CA ALA A 41 -4.44 16.15 14.89
C ALA A 41 -4.03 17.39 15.71
N HIS A 42 -4.36 17.38 16.99
CA HIS A 42 -4.01 18.46 17.92
C HIS A 42 -2.58 18.35 18.43
N ASP A 43 -2.10 17.11 18.62
CA ASP A 43 -0.75 16.80 19.05
C ASP A 43 -0.28 15.44 18.52
N ALA A 44 0.95 15.05 18.87
CA ALA A 44 1.56 13.81 18.41
C ALA A 44 0.89 12.55 19.00
N GLN A 45 0.25 12.63 20.16
CA GLN A 45 -0.45 11.50 20.77
C GLN A 45 -1.82 11.28 20.11
N ASP A 46 -2.55 12.36 19.87
CA ASP A 46 -3.79 12.38 19.10
C ASP A 46 -3.57 11.80 17.70
N LEU A 47 -2.51 12.25 17.00
CA LEU A 47 -2.13 11.70 15.70
C LEU A 47 -1.90 10.18 15.76
N ARG A 48 -1.14 9.69 16.73
CA ARG A 48 -0.89 8.24 16.89
C ARG A 48 -2.19 7.47 17.11
N GLY A 49 -3.08 7.99 17.96
CA GLY A 49 -4.39 7.38 18.22
C GLY A 49 -5.24 7.31 16.96
N LEU A 50 -5.34 8.41 16.21
CA LEU A 50 -6.11 8.47 14.97
C LEU A 50 -5.54 7.52 13.89
N LEU A 51 -4.21 7.46 13.74
CA LEU A 51 -3.59 6.54 12.78
C LEU A 51 -3.85 5.08 13.13
N ALA A 52 -3.79 4.71 14.41
CA ALA A 52 -4.11 3.36 14.86
C ALA A 52 -5.59 3.01 14.64
N MET A 53 -6.51 3.92 14.95
CA MET A 53 -7.95 3.72 14.73
C MET A 53 -8.31 3.53 13.26
N LEU A 54 -7.57 4.17 12.35
CA LEU A 54 -7.80 4.10 10.91
C LEU A 54 -6.96 3.02 10.22
N GLY A 55 -6.14 2.25 10.94
CA GLY A 55 -5.23 1.24 10.35
C GLY A 55 -4.12 1.85 9.46
N LEU A 56 -3.85 3.14 9.63
CA LEU A 56 -2.83 3.89 8.89
C LEU A 56 -1.45 3.83 9.56
N ASP A 57 -1.33 3.10 10.68
CA ASP A 57 -0.08 2.83 11.37
C ASP A 57 0.64 1.58 10.81
N ALA A 58 1.88 1.37 11.26
CA ALA A 58 2.70 0.28 10.73
C ALA A 58 2.17 -1.13 11.06
N ALA A 59 1.32 -1.27 12.08
CA ALA A 59 0.65 -2.52 12.40
C ALA A 59 -0.47 -2.83 11.39
N GLY A 60 -1.23 -1.82 10.94
CA GLY A 60 -2.21 -1.98 9.86
C GLY A 60 -1.61 -2.44 8.53
N GLN A 61 -0.32 -2.15 8.26
CA GLN A 61 0.37 -2.62 7.05
C GLN A 61 0.61 -4.13 7.00
N ARG A 62 0.60 -4.80 8.16
CA ARG A 62 0.82 -6.26 8.27
C ARG A 62 -0.48 -7.07 8.28
N ALA A 63 -1.62 -6.43 8.54
CA ALA A 63 -2.91 -7.12 8.58
C ALA A 63 -3.41 -7.51 7.17
N ASP A 64 -2.93 -6.82 6.14
CA ASP A 64 -3.34 -7.01 4.74
C ASP A 64 -2.25 -7.66 3.84
N ALA A 65 -1.14 -8.14 4.43
CA ALA A 65 0.00 -8.75 3.72
C ALA A 65 0.14 -10.25 4.01
#